data_AF-A0A3C1BEP8-F1
#
_entry.id   AF-A0A3C1BEP8-F1
#
_cell.length_a   1.000
_cell.length_b   1.000
_cell.length_c   1.000
_cell.angle_alpha   90.00
_cell.angle_beta   90.00
_cell.angle_gamma   90.00
#
_symmetry.space_group_name_H-M   'P 1'
#
loop_
_entity.id
_entity.type
_entity.pdbx_description
1 polymer ?
#
loop_
_entity_poly.entity_id
_entity_poly.type
_entity_poly.pdbx_seq_one_letter_code
_entity_poly.pdbx_strand_id
1 'polypeptide(L)'
;MKKAILIALICFATQHVFSQTEEAENYRAVLKDDWKMQSAVTDLSPGKAISAPGYQTANWYNVSVPTTVIAGLIANKVYNFDPFYSRNFDKLTDGKAG
;
A
#
# COMPACT_ATOMS: atom_id res chain seq x y z
N MET A 1 -21.91 -48.60 24.52
CA MET A 1 -22.40 -47.38 25.21
C MET A 1 -21.25 -46.57 25.83
N LYS A 2 -20.45 -47.12 26.75
CA LYS A 2 -19.32 -46.40 27.39
C LYS A 2 -18.29 -45.81 26.40
N LYS A 3 -17.94 -46.54 25.33
CA LYS A 3 -17.00 -46.08 24.30
C LYS A 3 -17.55 -44.93 23.45
N ALA A 4 -18.86 -44.91 23.19
CA ALA A 4 -19.51 -43.82 22.45
C ALA A 4 -19.59 -42.53 23.29
N ILE A 5 -19.81 -42.67 24.60
CA ILE A 5 -19.78 -41.56 25.56
C ILE A 5 -18.35 -40.99 25.68
N LEU A 6 -17.33 -41.84 25.68
CA LEU A 6 -15.93 -41.41 25.73
C LEU A 6 -15.52 -40.63 24.46
N ILE A 7 -15.98 -41.05 23.28
CA ILE A 7 -15.70 -40.35 22.02
C ILE A 7 -16.43 -38.99 21.97
N ALA A 8 -17.68 -38.92 22.44
CA ALA A 8 -18.43 -37.67 22.50
C ALA A 8 -17.78 -36.64 23.45
N LEU A 9 -17.23 -37.08 24.58
CA LEU A 9 -16.50 -36.22 25.52
C LEU A 9 -15.19 -35.67 24.95
N ILE A 10 -14.47 -36.45 24.14
CA ILE A 10 -13.24 -36.01 23.47
C ILE A 10 -13.55 -34.95 22.41
N CYS A 11 -14.62 -35.12 21.62
CA CYS A 11 -15.05 -34.13 20.64
C CYS A 11 -15.50 -32.81 21.29
N PHE A 12 -16.16 -32.86 22.45
CA PHE A 12 -16.58 -31.66 23.17
C PHE A 12 -15.39 -30.88 23.76
N ALA A 13 -14.35 -31.58 24.24
CA ALA A 13 -13.13 -30.95 24.74
C ALA A 13 -12.31 -30.25 23.64
N THR A 14 -12.38 -30.72 22.39
CA THR A 14 -11.70 -30.07 21.25
C THR A 14 -12.33 -28.74 20.81
N GLN A 15 -13.57 -28.44 21.23
CA GLN A 15 -14.24 -27.20 20.84
C GLN A 15 -13.71 -25.96 21.57
N HIS A 16 -12.96 -26.12 22.66
CA HIS A 16 -12.41 -24.99 23.42
C HIS A 16 -11.02 -24.52 22.93
N VAL A 17 -10.36 -25.27 22.04
CA VAL A 17 -9.00 -24.91 21.55
C VAL A 17 -9.03 -23.74 20.56
N PHE A 18 -10.19 -23.40 19.98
CA PHE A 18 -10.34 -22.26 19.07
C PHE A 18 -10.77 -20.96 19.74
N SER A 19 -10.92 -20.93 21.07
CA SER A 19 -11.09 -19.68 21.79
C SER A 19 -9.72 -19.09 22.15
N GLN A 20 -8.89 -18.81 21.14
CA GLN A 20 -7.93 -17.72 21.31
C GLN A 20 -8.79 -16.46 21.42
N THR A 21 -8.93 -15.96 22.64
CA THR A 21 -9.17 -14.53 22.84
C THR A 21 -8.09 -13.82 22.05
N GLU A 22 -8.47 -13.23 20.92
CA GLU A 22 -7.70 -12.17 20.29
C GLU A 22 -7.55 -11.09 21.37
N GLU A 23 -6.46 -11.15 22.13
CA GLU A 23 -5.89 -9.92 22.65
C GLU A 23 -5.71 -9.06 21.41
N ALA A 24 -6.54 -8.02 21.30
CA ALA A 24 -6.39 -6.99 20.30
C ALA A 24 -5.07 -6.25 20.61
N GLU A 25 -3.95 -6.92 20.30
CA GLU A 25 -2.68 -6.30 20.02
C GLU A 25 -3.01 -5.13 19.09
N ASN A 26 -2.72 -3.91 19.53
CA ASN A 26 -2.81 -2.73 18.68
C ASN A 26 -1.75 -2.88 17.58
N TYR A 27 -2.03 -3.71 16.58
CA TYR A 27 -1.17 -3.89 15.43
C TYR A 27 -1.18 -2.58 14.66
N ARG A 28 -0.21 -1.72 14.94
CA ARG A 28 -0.02 -0.52 14.14
C ARG A 28 0.66 -0.94 12.84
N ALA A 29 -0.15 -1.29 11.85
CA ALA A 29 0.35 -1.52 10.50
C ALA A 29 0.98 -0.22 9.96
N VAL A 30 2.29 -0.25 9.72
CA VAL A 30 2.98 0.89 9.12
C VAL A 30 2.84 0.77 7.60
N LEU A 31 2.07 1.66 7.00
CA LEU A 31 1.84 1.73 5.55
C LEU A 31 3.02 2.43 4.85
N LYS A 32 4.20 1.82 4.88
CA LYS A 32 5.43 2.39 4.32
C LYS A 32 5.56 2.16 2.82
N ASP A 33 5.24 0.96 2.38
CA ASP A 33 5.59 0.44 1.05
C ASP A 33 4.36 0.22 0.18
N ASP A 34 4.58 -0.22 -1.06
CA ASP A 34 3.55 -0.54 -2.05
C ASP A 34 2.61 0.59 -2.47
N TRP A 35 2.99 1.84 -2.19
CA TRP A 35 2.28 3.01 -2.70
C TRP A 35 2.53 3.20 -4.20
N LYS A 36 1.50 3.66 -4.91
CA LYS A 36 1.56 4.07 -6.31
C LYS A 36 1.19 5.54 -6.42
N MET A 37 1.83 6.27 -7.32
CA MET A 37 1.61 7.71 -7.53
C MET A 37 1.39 8.02 -9.01
N GLN A 38 0.46 8.91 -9.32
CA GLN A 38 0.23 9.42 -10.67
C GLN A 38 -0.29 10.86 -10.63
N SER A 39 -0.05 11.60 -11.70
CA SER A 39 -0.63 12.93 -11.90
C SER A 39 -2.12 12.84 -12.27
N ALA A 40 -2.92 13.70 -11.65
CA ALA A 40 -4.34 13.85 -11.99
C ALA A 40 -4.58 14.40 -13.40
N VAL A 41 -3.55 14.89 -14.11
CA VAL A 41 -3.66 15.26 -15.53
C VAL A 41 -3.42 14.09 -16.48
N THR A 42 -2.77 13.03 -16.00
CA THR A 42 -2.49 11.82 -16.78
C THR A 42 -3.60 10.79 -16.60
N ASP A 43 -4.08 10.61 -15.37
CA ASP A 43 -5.26 9.80 -15.06
C ASP A 43 -6.41 10.72 -14.63
N LEU A 44 -7.37 10.90 -15.54
CA LEU A 44 -8.52 11.80 -15.37
C LEU A 44 -9.68 11.14 -14.61
N SER A 45 -9.49 9.91 -14.11
CA SER A 45 -10.55 9.19 -13.41
C SER A 45 -10.99 9.93 -12.15
N PRO A 46 -12.29 9.94 -11.82
CA PRO A 46 -12.77 10.60 -10.62
C PRO A 46 -12.25 9.87 -9.37
N GLY A 47 -12.05 10.61 -8.27
CA GLY A 47 -11.53 10.03 -7.02
C GLY A 47 -12.32 8.82 -6.52
N LYS A 48 -13.64 8.78 -6.75
CA LYS A 48 -14.50 7.62 -6.42
C LYS A 48 -14.09 6.34 -7.15
N ALA A 49 -13.62 6.44 -8.40
CA ALA A 49 -13.14 5.29 -9.16
C ALA A 49 -11.75 4.86 -8.67
N ILE A 50 -10.86 5.81 -8.43
CA ILE A 50 -9.48 5.56 -7.97
C ILE A 50 -9.46 4.87 -6.59
N SER A 51 -10.37 5.24 -5.70
CA SER A 51 -10.44 4.65 -4.35
C SER A 51 -11.14 3.29 -4.29
N ALA A 52 -11.67 2.78 -5.41
CA ALA A 52 -12.35 1.50 -5.44
C ALA A 52 -11.34 0.33 -5.40
N PRO A 53 -11.65 -0.77 -4.69
CA PRO A 53 -10.85 -1.99 -4.75
C PRO A 53 -10.71 -2.49 -6.20
N GLY A 54 -9.49 -2.88 -6.59
CA GLY A 54 -9.21 -3.39 -7.93
C GLY A 54 -8.99 -2.31 -9.00
N TYR A 55 -8.94 -1.03 -8.64
CA TYR A 55 -8.54 0.02 -9.57
C TYR A 55 -7.13 -0.25 -10.14
N GLN A 56 -6.98 -0.20 -11.46
CA GLN A 56 -5.75 -0.61 -12.14
C GLN A 56 -4.69 0.50 -12.08
N THR A 57 -3.61 0.23 -11.34
CA THR A 57 -2.50 1.19 -11.13
C THR A 57 -1.17 0.72 -11.73
N ALA A 58 -1.17 -0.29 -12.61
CA ALA A 58 0.06 -0.90 -13.13
C ALA A 58 1.00 0.09 -13.86
N ASN A 59 0.47 1.17 -14.42
CA ASN A 59 1.24 2.21 -15.13
C ASN A 59 1.57 3.42 -14.23
N TRP A 60 1.28 3.35 -12.93
CA TRP A 60 1.61 4.39 -11.96
C TRP A 60 3.03 4.19 -11.42
N TYR A 61 3.61 5.26 -10.88
CA TYR A 61 4.96 5.24 -10.33
C TYR A 61 4.99 4.55 -8.95
N ASN A 62 5.95 3.66 -8.74
CA ASN A 62 6.11 2.97 -7.45
C ASN A 62 6.82 3.90 -6.46
N VAL A 63 6.26 4.09 -5.27
CA VAL A 63 6.86 4.94 -4.24
C VAL A 63 6.74 4.30 -2.85
N SER A 64 7.65 4.67 -1.94
CA SER A 64 7.52 4.40 -0.50
C SER A 64 7.40 5.72 0.25
N VAL A 65 6.66 5.73 1.35
CA VAL A 65 6.46 6.93 2.17
C VAL A 65 7.37 6.93 3.41
N PRO A 66 7.81 8.11 3.91
CA PRO A 66 7.56 9.44 3.36
C PRO A 66 8.35 9.70 2.07
N THR A 67 7.71 10.34 1.09
CA THR A 67 8.33 10.84 -0.15
C THR A 67 7.66 12.14 -0.58
N THR A 68 8.35 12.93 -1.42
CA THR A 68 7.73 14.01 -2.19
C THR A 68 7.44 13.53 -3.61
N VAL A 69 6.65 14.29 -4.38
CA VAL A 69 6.37 13.99 -5.79
C VAL A 69 7.66 13.94 -6.61
N ILE A 70 8.52 14.97 -6.50
CA ILE A 70 9.79 15.06 -7.24
C ILE A 70 10.72 13.89 -6.87
N ALA A 71 10.85 13.57 -5.57
CA ALA A 71 11.69 12.45 -5.13
C ALA A 71 11.18 11.11 -5.70
N GLY A 72 9.86 10.91 -5.72
CA GLY A 72 9.24 9.74 -6.35
C GLY A 72 9.53 9.65 -7.85
N LEU A 73 9.42 10.76 -8.58
CA LEU A 73 9.70 10.82 -10.02
C LEU A 73 11.18 10.54 -10.34
N ILE A 74 12.11 11.07 -9.54
CA ILE A 74 13.55 10.78 -9.66
C ILE A 74 13.81 9.28 -9.39
N ALA A 75 13.24 8.72 -8.32
CA ALA A 75 13.38 7.31 -7.99
C ALA A 75 12.84 6.38 -9.10
N ASN A 76 11.80 6.82 -9.81
CA ASN A 76 11.23 6.13 -10.97
C ASN A 76 11.92 6.50 -12.31
N LYS A 77 13.06 7.20 -12.28
CA LYS A 77 13.86 7.55 -13.47
C LYS A 77 13.12 8.37 -14.53
N VAL A 78 12.09 9.12 -14.12
CA VAL A 78 11.42 10.10 -14.99
C VAL A 78 12.39 11.23 -15.32
N TYR A 79 13.15 11.68 -14.33
CA TYR A 79 14.26 12.61 -14.50
C TYR A 79 15.59 11.83 -14.41
N ASN A 80 16.31 11.73 -15.53
CA ASN A 80 17.58 10.99 -15.63
C ASN A 80 18.82 11.88 -15.46
N PHE A 81 18.75 12.85 -14.55
CA PHE A 81 19.85 13.76 -14.23
C PHE A 81 19.94 13.97 -12.73
N ASP A 82 21.13 14.31 -12.22
CA ASP A 82 21.29 14.76 -10.84
C ASP A 82 20.73 16.18 -10.70
N PRO A 83 19.63 16.40 -9.96
CA PRO A 83 19.05 17.73 -9.79
C PRO A 83 19.96 18.66 -8.97
N PHE A 84 20.90 18.13 -8.20
CA PHE A 84 21.81 18.92 -7.36
C PHE A 84 23.11 19.31 -8.08
N TYR A 85 23.31 18.85 -9.31
CA TYR A 85 24.45 19.25 -10.12
C TYR A 85 24.18 20.58 -10.85
N SER A 86 25.00 21.60 -10.56
CA SER A 86 24.93 22.91 -11.23
C SER A 86 23.50 23.49 -11.21
N ARG A 87 22.95 23.84 -12.37
CA ARG A 87 21.57 24.35 -12.55
C ARG A 87 20.59 23.29 -13.03
N ASN A 88 20.83 22.01 -12.76
CA ASN A 88 19.91 20.95 -13.18
C ASN A 88 18.56 21.02 -12.46
N PHE A 89 18.51 21.62 -11.26
CA PHE A 89 17.25 21.83 -10.56
C PHE A 89 16.24 22.64 -11.38
N ASP A 90 16.71 23.63 -12.15
CA ASP A 90 15.88 24.46 -13.03
C ASP A 90 15.17 23.64 -14.12
N LYS A 91 15.66 22.44 -14.42
CA LYS A 91 15.07 21.52 -15.41
C LYS A 91 13.92 20.68 -14.84
N LEU A 92 13.66 20.75 -13.53
CA LEU A 92 12.52 20.08 -12.88
C LEU A 92 11.21 20.86 -13.03
N THR A 93 11.27 22.12 -13.49
CA THR A 93 10.06 22.91 -13.70
C THR A 93 9.28 22.34 -14.89
N ASP A 94 7.98 22.12 -14.70
CA ASP A 94 7.08 21.97 -15.84
C ASP A 94 7.07 23.34 -16.55
N GLY A 95 7.36 23.35 -17.85
CA GLY A 95 7.32 24.57 -18.67
C GLY A 95 5.92 25.21 -18.77
N LYS A 96 4.92 24.65 -18.08
CA LYS A 96 3.59 25.21 -17.89
C LYS A 96 3.50 26.01 -16.58
N ALA A 97 4.23 27.12 -16.53
CA ALA A 97 3.79 28.22 -15.68
C ALA A 97 2.70 29.00 -16.45
N GLY A 98 1.42 28.71 -16.17
CA GLY A 98 0.26 29.42 -16.72
C GLY A 98 -0.66 28.56 -17.58
#